data_AF-A0A6B3LDZ3-F1
#
_entry.id   AF-A0A6B3LDZ3-F1
#
_cell.length_a   1.000
_cell.length_b   1.000
_cell.length_c   1.000
_cell.angle_alpha   90.00
_cell.angle_beta   90.00
_cell.angle_gamma   90.00
#
_symmetry.space_group_name_H-M   'P 1'
#
loop_
_entity.id
_entity.type
_entity.pdbx_description
1 polymer ?
#
loop_
_entity_poly.entity_id
_entity_poly.type
_entity_poly.pdbx_seq_one_letter_code
_entity_poly.pdbx_strand_id
1 'polypeptide(L)'
;MTKRDIISVQLESFFGSKFPQMIQLLVDDELNHGRWVDGYDLAVSRDVIDGDNARKLLEIVLTEYPELRIDQDALMKAVEEKLPQNWGAPVSWIVGESGAYALTDTLRVARFERADLIWRTPRISWDGIEFDSLIDGRLRGRAWMLTSNVTPDTPFELDFETGELLAGEAVPY
;
A
#
# COMPACT_ATOMS: atom_id res chain seq x y z
N MET A 1 11.23 -7.93 11.13
CA MET A 1 10.90 -7.53 9.74
C MET A 1 10.18 -8.60 8.92
N THR A 2 9.02 -8.27 8.35
CA THR A 2 8.27 -9.13 7.41
C THR A 2 8.25 -8.55 5.98
N LYS A 3 7.86 -9.37 4.98
CA LYS A 3 7.65 -8.89 3.59
C LYS A 3 6.64 -7.75 3.55
N ARG A 4 5.55 -7.90 4.31
CA ARG A 4 4.50 -6.90 4.43
C ARG A 4 5.06 -5.55 4.89
N ASP A 5 5.93 -5.55 5.90
CA ASP A 5 6.51 -4.31 6.43
C ASP A 5 7.40 -3.62 5.40
N ILE A 6 8.29 -4.35 4.72
CA ILE A 6 9.21 -3.82 3.69
C ILE A 6 8.42 -3.20 2.53
N ILE A 7 7.38 -3.89 2.06
CA ILE A 7 6.50 -3.37 1.00
C ILE A 7 5.72 -2.14 1.50
N SER A 8 5.22 -2.17 2.74
CA SER A 8 4.49 -1.04 3.33
C SER A 8 5.35 0.21 3.42
N VAL A 9 6.62 0.09 3.81
CA VAL A 9 7.56 1.23 3.87
C VAL A 9 7.87 1.78 2.48
N GLN A 10 8.05 0.91 1.48
CA GLN A 10 8.22 1.38 0.09
C GLN A 10 7.01 2.17 -0.39
N LEU A 11 5.78 1.67 -0.19
CA LEU A 11 4.56 2.38 -0.57
C LEU A 11 4.39 3.69 0.19
N GLU A 12 4.71 3.74 1.48
CA GLU A 12 4.73 4.99 2.26
C GLU A 12 5.76 5.99 1.70
N SER A 13 6.90 5.52 1.18
CA SER A 13 7.90 6.38 0.55
C SER A 13 7.42 7.00 -0.78
N PHE A 14 6.50 6.32 -1.48
CA PHE A 14 5.98 6.76 -2.78
C PHE A 14 4.75 7.65 -2.65
N PHE A 15 3.83 7.30 -1.76
CA PHE A 15 2.50 7.88 -1.66
C PHE A 15 2.20 8.53 -0.31
N GLY A 16 3.01 8.23 0.71
CA GLY A 16 2.74 8.55 2.09
C GLY A 16 3.46 9.80 2.62
N SER A 17 3.31 10.01 3.93
CA SER A 17 3.86 11.16 4.66
C SER A 17 4.62 10.76 5.93
N LYS A 18 4.47 9.50 6.37
CA LYS A 18 5.08 8.91 7.56
C LYS A 18 6.32 8.07 7.25
N PHE A 19 6.85 8.17 6.03
CA PHE A 19 7.95 7.34 5.56
C PHE A 19 9.17 7.35 6.51
N PRO A 20 9.69 8.50 6.97
CA PRO A 20 10.83 8.52 7.89
C PRO A 20 10.56 7.76 9.20
N GLN A 21 9.36 7.93 9.77
CA GLN A 21 8.98 7.24 11.02
C GLN A 21 8.82 5.73 10.79
N MET A 22 8.24 5.33 9.67
CA MET A 22 8.00 3.91 9.39
C MET A 22 9.29 3.14 9.12
N ILE A 23 10.25 3.70 8.37
CA ILE A 23 11.55 3.03 8.18
C ILE A 23 12.35 2.97 9.49
N GLN A 24 12.26 4.01 10.33
CA GLN A 24 12.89 4.00 11.65
C GLN A 24 12.34 2.88 12.52
N LEU A 25 11.02 2.77 12.67
CA LEU A 25 10.38 1.69 13.42
C LEU A 25 10.75 0.30 12.89
N LEU A 26 10.84 0.15 11.57
CA LEU A 26 11.22 -1.09 10.93
C LEU A 26 12.66 -1.52 11.28
N VAL A 27 13.59 -0.56 11.28
CA VAL A 27 15.00 -0.81 11.63
C VAL A 27 15.15 -1.01 13.15
N ASP A 28 14.46 -0.22 13.97
CA ASP A 28 14.47 -0.36 15.43
C ASP A 28 13.97 -1.75 15.86
N ASP A 29 12.95 -2.31 15.18
CA ASP A 29 12.49 -3.69 15.41
C ASP A 29 13.64 -4.70 15.19
N GLU A 30 14.38 -4.60 14.10
CA GLU A 30 15.51 -5.48 13.82
C GLU A 30 16.62 -5.35 14.88
N LEU A 31 16.94 -4.11 15.26
CA LEU A 31 17.95 -3.81 16.28
C LEU A 31 17.57 -4.40 17.64
N ASN A 32 16.30 -4.27 18.04
CA ASN A 32 15.77 -4.83 19.28
C ASN A 32 15.80 -6.36 19.30
N HIS A 33 15.75 -6.99 18.12
CA HIS A 33 15.93 -8.44 17.94
C HIS A 33 17.40 -8.85 17.75
N GLY A 34 18.35 -7.93 17.92
CA GLY A 34 19.79 -8.19 17.82
C GLY A 34 20.31 -8.37 16.39
N ARG A 35 19.52 -8.00 15.38
CA ARG A 35 19.96 -8.02 13.98
C ARG A 35 20.58 -6.68 13.61
N TRP A 36 21.88 -6.70 13.35
CA TRP A 36 22.65 -5.54 12.95
C TRP A 36 23.07 -5.65 11.49
N VAL A 37 22.82 -4.58 10.72
CA VAL A 37 23.25 -4.42 9.33
C VAL A 37 24.07 -3.14 9.22
N ASP A 38 25.10 -3.14 8.37
CA ASP A 38 25.91 -1.94 8.15
C ASP A 38 25.05 -0.76 7.67
N GLY A 39 25.25 0.42 8.26
CA GLY A 39 24.43 1.61 8.01
C GLY A 39 23.18 1.76 8.90
N TYR A 40 22.84 0.78 9.75
CA TYR A 40 21.75 0.94 10.74
C TYR A 40 22.10 1.94 11.87
N ASP A 41 23.36 2.34 12.00
CA ASP A 41 23.80 3.45 12.86
C ASP A 41 23.11 4.79 12.50
N LEU A 42 22.63 4.94 11.25
CA LEU A 42 21.81 6.07 10.84
C LEU A 42 20.48 6.16 11.63
N ALA A 43 19.92 5.02 12.04
CA ALA A 43 18.71 4.99 12.87
C ALA A 43 19.03 5.30 14.34
N VAL A 44 20.15 4.78 14.86
CA VAL A 44 20.55 4.93 16.27
C VAL A 44 21.06 6.35 16.60
N SER A 45 21.65 7.02 15.62
CA SER A 45 22.33 8.31 15.86
C SER A 45 21.39 9.51 16.08
N ARG A 46 20.07 9.35 15.96
CA ARG A 46 19.11 10.47 15.96
C ARG A 46 17.77 10.13 16.61
N ASP A 47 17.25 11.07 17.39
CA ASP A 47 15.89 10.99 17.94
C ASP A 47 14.80 11.07 16.85
N VAL A 48 15.09 11.75 15.73
CA VAL A 48 14.21 11.83 14.55
C VAL A 48 15.05 11.70 13.28
N ILE A 49 14.74 10.69 12.46
CA ILE A 49 15.40 10.54 11.17
C ILE A 49 14.84 11.51 10.13
N ASP A 50 15.72 12.16 9.38
CA ASP A 50 15.34 13.03 8.26
C ASP A 50 15.05 12.21 7.00
N GLY A 51 14.42 12.84 5.99
CA GLY A 51 14.02 12.17 4.77
C GLY A 51 15.18 11.57 3.97
N ASP A 52 16.37 12.17 4.02
CA ASP A 52 17.54 11.68 3.27
C ASP A 52 18.14 10.44 3.92
N ASN A 53 18.27 10.42 5.24
CA ASN A 53 18.72 9.24 5.96
C ASN A 53 17.67 8.12 5.93
N ALA A 54 16.38 8.47 5.94
CA ALA A 54 15.30 7.51 5.73
C ALA A 54 15.42 6.80 4.37
N ARG A 55 15.71 7.55 3.29
CA ARG A 55 15.96 6.96 1.95
C ARG A 55 17.19 6.04 1.95
N LYS A 56 18.28 6.45 2.59
CA LYS A 56 19.49 5.60 2.70
C LYS A 56 19.19 4.30 3.45
N LEU A 57 18.46 4.36 4.56
CA LEU A 57 18.05 3.17 5.31
C LEU A 57 17.18 2.26 4.45
N LEU A 58 16.23 2.82 3.70
CA LEU A 58 15.43 2.02 2.77
C LEU A 58 16.31 1.32 1.73
N GLU A 59 17.29 2.00 1.12
CA GLU A 59 18.21 1.36 0.17
C GLU A 59 19.06 0.24 0.82
N ILE A 60 19.48 0.40 2.07
CA ILE A 60 20.17 -0.65 2.83
C ILE A 60 19.24 -1.86 3.02
N VAL A 61 18.01 -1.63 3.49
CA VAL A 61 17.00 -2.70 3.64
C VAL A 61 16.76 -3.40 2.30
N LEU A 62 16.61 -2.67 1.20
CA LEU A 62 16.37 -3.25 -0.13
C LEU A 62 17.59 -3.95 -0.73
N THR A 63 18.80 -3.68 -0.22
CA THR A 63 20.00 -4.44 -0.57
C THR A 63 19.99 -5.83 0.05
N GLU A 64 19.47 -5.96 1.28
CA GLU A 64 19.29 -7.25 1.96
C GLU A 64 18.09 -8.05 1.42
N TYR A 65 17.08 -7.36 0.88
CA TYR A 65 15.85 -7.96 0.32
C TYR A 65 15.55 -7.51 -1.12
N PRO A 66 16.46 -7.77 -2.08
CA PRO A 66 16.33 -7.26 -3.45
C PRO A 66 15.11 -7.80 -4.18
N GLU A 67 14.62 -8.99 -3.83
CA GLU A 67 13.43 -9.61 -4.40
C GLU A 67 12.12 -8.88 -4.05
N LEU A 68 12.15 -8.05 -3.00
CA LEU A 68 11.01 -7.27 -2.53
C LEU A 68 11.00 -5.84 -3.07
N ARG A 69 12.01 -5.45 -3.87
CA ARG A 69 12.09 -4.12 -4.46
C ARG A 69 10.95 -3.87 -5.44
N ILE A 70 10.27 -2.75 -5.25
CA ILE A 70 9.29 -2.21 -6.19
C ILE A 70 10.00 -1.22 -7.10
N ASP A 71 9.87 -1.42 -8.40
CA ASP A 71 10.25 -0.40 -9.38
C ASP A 71 9.21 0.73 -9.31
N GLN A 72 9.61 1.86 -8.72
CA GLN A 72 8.72 3.00 -8.50
C GLN A 72 8.21 3.58 -9.82
N ASP A 73 9.07 3.74 -10.82
CA ASP A 73 8.68 4.34 -12.10
C ASP A 73 7.68 3.44 -12.84
N ALA A 74 7.94 2.14 -12.84
CA ALA A 74 7.01 1.16 -13.42
C ALA A 74 5.67 1.13 -12.67
N LEU A 75 5.68 1.18 -11.33
CA LEU A 75 4.47 1.23 -10.54
C LEU A 75 3.67 2.51 -10.83
N MET A 76 4.31 3.67 -10.78
CA MET A 76 3.66 4.96 -11.03
C MET A 76 3.01 4.99 -12.40
N LYS A 77 3.72 4.50 -13.42
CA LYS A 77 3.17 4.36 -14.77
C LYS A 77 1.95 3.42 -14.81
N ALA A 78 2.02 2.27 -14.13
CA ALA A 78 0.90 1.34 -14.08
C ALA A 78 -0.32 1.95 -13.36
N VAL A 79 -0.11 2.69 -12.27
CA VAL A 79 -1.17 3.43 -11.58
C VAL A 79 -1.77 4.49 -12.50
N GLU A 80 -0.96 5.33 -13.16
CA GLU A 80 -1.49 6.35 -14.08
C GLU A 80 -2.31 5.75 -15.24
N GLU A 81 -1.82 4.66 -15.84
CA GLU A 81 -2.51 4.03 -16.97
C GLU A 81 -3.78 3.25 -16.57
N LYS A 82 -3.80 2.68 -15.37
CA LYS A 82 -4.81 1.70 -14.96
C LYS A 82 -5.71 2.19 -13.83
N LEU A 83 -5.37 3.29 -13.18
CA LEU A 83 -6.11 3.89 -12.07
C LEU A 83 -6.27 5.40 -12.36
N PRO A 84 -7.03 5.76 -13.42
CA PRO A 84 -7.00 7.10 -14.03
C PRO A 84 -7.55 8.22 -13.15
N GLN A 85 -8.26 7.88 -12.06
CA GLN A 85 -8.79 8.87 -11.11
C GLN A 85 -7.77 9.21 -10.00
N ASN A 86 -6.56 8.66 -10.06
CA ASN A 86 -5.51 8.90 -9.05
C ASN A 86 -5.01 10.36 -9.00
N TRP A 87 -5.20 11.15 -10.05
CA TRP A 87 -4.73 12.54 -10.09
C TRP A 87 -5.52 13.43 -9.13
N GLY A 88 -4.87 13.79 -8.02
CA GLY A 88 -5.43 14.68 -6.98
C GLY A 88 -6.28 13.95 -5.94
N ALA A 89 -6.46 12.64 -6.07
CA ALA A 89 -7.17 11.81 -5.10
C ALA A 89 -6.18 11.14 -4.12
N PRO A 90 -6.53 10.98 -2.84
CA PRO A 90 -5.68 10.28 -1.89
C PRO A 90 -5.51 8.81 -2.29
N VAL A 91 -4.27 8.41 -2.57
CA VAL A 91 -3.92 7.00 -2.81
C VAL A 91 -3.89 6.29 -1.47
N SER A 92 -4.73 5.26 -1.33
CA SER A 92 -4.71 4.38 -0.16
C SER A 92 -4.26 2.99 -0.57
N TRP A 93 -3.58 2.29 0.33
CA TRP A 93 -3.10 0.93 0.10
C TRP A 93 -3.28 0.03 1.31
N ILE A 94 -3.26 -1.27 1.04
CA ILE A 94 -3.19 -2.30 2.07
C ILE A 94 -2.32 -3.45 1.56
N VAL A 95 -1.43 -3.94 2.42
CA VAL A 95 -0.43 -4.94 2.07
C VAL A 95 -0.77 -6.27 2.74
N GLY A 96 -0.77 -7.35 1.97
CA GLY A 96 -0.94 -8.72 2.48
C GLY A 96 0.37 -9.34 2.93
N GLU A 97 0.27 -10.46 3.66
CA GLU A 97 1.43 -11.18 4.21
C GLU A 97 2.42 -11.69 3.14
N SER A 98 1.93 -11.94 1.91
CA SER A 98 2.77 -12.35 0.78
C SER A 98 3.65 -11.23 0.22
N GLY A 99 3.33 -9.96 0.54
CA GLY A 99 3.90 -8.78 -0.10
C GLY A 99 3.10 -8.25 -1.30
N ALA A 100 2.06 -8.96 -1.74
CA ALA A 100 1.07 -8.41 -2.66
C ALA A 100 0.25 -7.31 -1.95
N TYR A 101 -0.21 -6.31 -2.70
CA TYR A 101 -0.93 -5.18 -2.12
C TYR A 101 -2.05 -4.67 -3.01
N ALA A 102 -3.04 -4.04 -2.39
CA ALA A 102 -4.12 -3.34 -3.08
C ALA A 102 -3.84 -1.84 -3.09
N LEU A 103 -4.19 -1.17 -4.19
CA LEU A 103 -4.27 0.28 -4.32
C LEU A 103 -5.68 0.68 -4.75
N THR A 104 -6.08 1.90 -4.40
CA THR A 104 -7.32 2.51 -4.87
C THR A 104 -7.09 3.87 -5.51
N ASP A 105 -7.87 4.16 -6.55
CA ASP A 105 -8.01 5.50 -7.16
C ASP A 105 -9.26 6.23 -6.66
N THR A 106 -9.75 5.85 -5.48
CA THR A 106 -11.04 6.19 -4.85
C THR A 106 -12.27 5.60 -5.50
N LEU A 107 -12.17 5.08 -6.73
CA LEU A 107 -13.32 4.55 -7.48
C LEU A 107 -13.20 3.05 -7.81
N ARG A 108 -11.97 2.55 -7.89
CA ARG A 108 -11.59 1.17 -8.23
C ARG A 108 -10.55 0.67 -7.26
N VAL A 109 -10.46 -0.65 -7.17
CA VAL A 109 -9.40 -1.35 -6.45
C VAL A 109 -8.56 -2.11 -7.47
N ALA A 110 -7.24 -2.11 -7.29
CA ALA A 110 -6.31 -2.88 -8.08
C ALA A 110 -5.31 -3.61 -7.18
N ARG A 111 -5.04 -4.89 -7.49
CA ARG A 111 -3.97 -5.65 -6.84
C ARG A 111 -2.70 -5.59 -7.67
N PHE A 112 -1.59 -5.40 -6.97
CA PHE A 112 -0.25 -5.41 -7.52
C PHE A 112 0.61 -6.44 -6.82
N GLU A 113 1.52 -7.02 -7.60
CA GLU A 113 2.69 -7.72 -7.08
C GLU A 113 3.93 -7.00 -7.60
N ARG A 114 4.70 -6.39 -6.70
CA ARG A 114 5.75 -5.42 -7.04
C ARG A 114 5.18 -4.28 -7.88
N ALA A 115 5.57 -4.12 -9.15
CA ALA A 115 5.05 -3.09 -10.05
C ALA A 115 3.97 -3.63 -11.02
N ASP A 116 3.75 -4.94 -11.04
CA ASP A 116 2.86 -5.59 -12.00
C ASP A 116 1.41 -5.54 -11.52
N LEU A 117 0.52 -4.99 -12.35
CA LEU A 117 -0.92 -5.06 -12.12
C LEU A 117 -1.40 -6.50 -12.35
N ILE A 118 -1.99 -7.11 -11.32
CA ILE A 118 -2.55 -8.46 -11.43
C ILE A 118 -4.02 -8.42 -11.86
N TRP A 119 -4.82 -7.61 -11.16
CA TRP A 119 -6.22 -7.40 -11.50
C TRP A 119 -6.67 -6.01 -11.08
N ARG A 120 -7.79 -5.56 -11.65
CA ARG A 120 -8.48 -4.33 -11.30
C ARG A 120 -9.98 -4.54 -11.35
N THR A 121 -10.70 -4.03 -10.36
CA THR A 121 -12.16 -4.06 -10.34
C THR A 121 -12.75 -3.16 -11.43
N PRO A 122 -14.03 -3.35 -11.80
CA PRO A 122 -14.83 -2.24 -12.32
C PRO A 122 -14.89 -1.10 -11.29
N ARG A 123 -15.54 0.01 -11.65
CA ARG A 123 -15.85 1.05 -10.67
C ARG A 123 -16.77 0.46 -9.61
N ILE A 124 -16.40 0.53 -8.34
CA ILE A 124 -17.20 0.03 -7.20
C ILE A 124 -17.60 1.15 -6.24
N SER A 125 -17.25 2.39 -6.55
CA SER A 125 -17.59 3.55 -5.75
C SER A 125 -17.87 4.77 -6.62
N TRP A 126 -18.73 5.66 -6.15
CA TRP A 126 -18.97 6.95 -6.78
C TRP A 126 -18.00 8.04 -6.33
N ASP A 127 -17.51 7.99 -5.08
CA ASP A 127 -16.86 9.14 -4.45
C ASP A 127 -15.63 8.80 -3.59
N GLY A 128 -15.50 7.54 -3.17
CA GLY A 128 -14.47 7.17 -2.19
C GLY A 128 -14.35 5.68 -1.96
N ILE A 129 -13.15 5.20 -1.69
CA ILE A 129 -12.91 3.84 -1.22
C ILE A 129 -11.97 3.95 -0.03
N GLU A 130 -12.32 3.25 1.05
CA GLU A 130 -11.47 3.09 2.22
C GLU A 130 -11.27 1.59 2.47
N PHE A 131 -10.03 1.17 2.69
CA PHE A 131 -9.71 -0.21 3.05
C PHE A 131 -9.79 -0.37 4.57
N ASP A 132 -10.54 -1.37 5.02
CA ASP A 132 -10.67 -1.67 6.44
C ASP A 132 -9.72 -2.83 6.85
N SER A 133 -9.66 -3.90 6.04
CA SER A 133 -8.82 -5.06 6.35
C SER A 133 -8.52 -5.97 5.15
N LEU A 134 -7.43 -6.73 5.27
CA LEU A 134 -7.08 -7.83 4.38
C LEU A 134 -6.77 -9.06 5.25
N ILE A 135 -7.74 -9.96 5.39
CA ILE A 135 -7.69 -11.12 6.29
C ILE A 135 -8.22 -12.34 5.55
N ASP A 136 -7.53 -13.48 5.66
CA ASP A 136 -7.93 -14.75 5.02
C ASP A 136 -8.22 -14.63 3.51
N GLY A 137 -7.39 -13.86 2.80
CA GLY A 137 -7.55 -13.62 1.36
C GLY A 137 -8.75 -12.75 1.00
N ARG A 138 -9.40 -12.10 1.96
CA ARG A 138 -10.54 -11.21 1.73
C ARG A 138 -10.15 -9.77 2.00
N LEU A 139 -10.26 -8.95 0.97
CA LEU A 139 -10.10 -7.50 1.07
C LEU A 139 -11.46 -6.87 1.35
N ARG A 140 -11.57 -6.22 2.50
CA ARG A 140 -12.78 -5.54 2.96
C ARG A 140 -12.56 -4.05 3.04
N GLY A 141 -13.60 -3.30 2.75
CA GLY A 141 -13.59 -1.86 2.88
C GLY A 141 -14.98 -1.26 2.71
N ARG A 142 -15.00 0.06 2.57
CA ARG A 142 -16.21 0.85 2.38
C ARG A 142 -16.13 1.61 1.07
N ALA A 143 -17.25 1.65 0.37
CA ALA A 143 -17.44 2.39 -0.88
C ALA A 143 -18.61 3.38 -0.75
N TRP A 144 -18.40 4.58 -1.28
CA TRP A 144 -19.36 5.67 -1.22
C TRP A 144 -20.33 5.64 -2.40
N MET A 145 -21.63 5.53 -2.11
CA MET A 145 -22.69 5.40 -3.12
C MET A 145 -23.64 6.60 -3.13
N LEU A 146 -23.94 7.14 -4.32
CA LEU A 146 -24.81 8.32 -4.51
C LEU A 146 -26.28 8.12 -4.05
N THR A 147 -26.74 6.89 -3.90
CA THR A 147 -28.12 6.58 -3.49
C THR A 147 -28.32 6.63 -1.97
N SER A 148 -27.25 6.76 -1.19
CA SER A 148 -27.29 6.71 0.27
C SER A 148 -27.51 8.11 0.88
N ASN A 149 -28.76 8.52 1.05
CA ASN A 149 -29.08 9.81 1.68
C ASN A 149 -28.65 9.95 3.16
N VAL A 150 -28.07 8.91 3.80
CA VAL A 150 -27.76 8.94 5.24
C VAL A 150 -26.51 8.12 5.67
N THR A 151 -25.82 7.36 4.79
CA THR A 151 -24.62 6.62 5.25
C THR A 151 -23.60 6.38 4.14
N PRO A 152 -22.37 6.93 4.21
CA PRO A 152 -21.34 6.83 3.17
C PRO A 152 -20.71 5.43 2.98
N ASP A 153 -21.18 4.43 3.72
CA ASP A 153 -20.38 3.26 4.06
C ASP A 153 -21.08 2.00 3.54
N THR A 154 -21.17 1.83 2.22
CA THR A 154 -21.59 0.51 1.70
C THR A 154 -20.39 -0.43 1.79
N PRO A 155 -20.46 -1.51 2.59
CA PRO A 155 -19.34 -2.42 2.70
C PRO A 155 -19.13 -3.15 1.37
N PHE A 156 -17.88 -3.33 0.98
CA PHE A 156 -17.51 -4.23 -0.09
C PHE A 156 -16.57 -5.32 0.42
N GLU A 157 -16.59 -6.45 -0.28
CA GLU A 157 -15.65 -7.53 -0.06
C GLU A 157 -15.17 -8.06 -1.41
N LEU A 158 -13.85 -8.17 -1.55
CA LEU A 158 -13.18 -8.74 -2.73
C LEU A 158 -12.44 -10.01 -2.33
N ASP A 159 -12.52 -11.03 -3.16
CA ASP A 159 -11.52 -12.10 -3.17
C ASP A 159 -10.19 -11.49 -3.63
N PHE A 160 -9.19 -11.50 -2.74
CA PHE A 160 -7.95 -10.76 -2.99
C PHE A 160 -7.09 -11.41 -4.07
N GLU A 161 -7.18 -12.72 -4.28
CA GLU A 161 -6.37 -13.38 -5.31
C GLU A 161 -6.94 -13.14 -6.72
N THR A 162 -8.26 -13.16 -6.86
CA THR A 162 -8.94 -13.10 -8.16
C THR A 162 -9.49 -11.72 -8.52
N GLY A 163 -9.74 -10.86 -7.53
CA GLY A 163 -10.44 -9.58 -7.71
C GLY A 163 -11.95 -9.72 -7.86
N GLU A 164 -12.52 -10.90 -7.59
CA GLU A 164 -13.97 -11.12 -7.62
C GLU A 164 -14.66 -10.31 -6.51
N LEU A 165 -15.70 -9.55 -6.89
CA LEU A 165 -16.53 -8.80 -5.94
C LEU A 165 -17.54 -9.75 -5.28
N LEU A 166 -17.25 -10.14 -4.04
CA LEU A 166 -18.05 -11.06 -3.23
C LEU A 166 -19.22 -10.34 -2.55
N ALA A 167 -19.05 -9.06 -2.22
CA ALA A 167 -20.09 -8.19 -1.67
C ALA A 167 -19.88 -6.74 -2.12
N GLY A 168 -20.98 -5.99 -2.24
CA GLY A 168 -21.01 -4.63 -2.81
C GLY A 168 -21.61 -4.61 -4.21
N GLU A 169 -21.46 -3.49 -4.91
CA GLU A 169 -21.97 -3.33 -6.27
C GLU A 169 -20.96 -2.63 -7.18
N ALA A 170 -20.94 -3.03 -8.45
CA ALA A 170 -20.29 -2.26 -9.49
C ALA A 170 -21.20 -1.12 -9.90
N VAL A 171 -20.63 0.08 -10.06
CA VAL A 171 -21.38 1.27 -10.44
C VAL A 171 -21.14 1.63 -11.91
N PRO A 172 -22.17 2.09 -12.62
CA PRO A 172 -22.05 2.49 -14.02
C PRO A 172 -21.16 3.74 -14.18
N TYR A 173 -20.66 3.93 -15.41
CA TYR A 173 -19.84 5.07 -15.80
C TYR A 173 -20.67 6.35 -15.94
#